data_AF-A0A809YI88-F1
#
_entry.id   AF-A0A809YI88-F1
#
_cell.length_a   1.000
_cell.length_b   1.000
_cell.length_c   1.000
_cell.angle_alpha   90.00
_cell.angle_beta   90.00
_cell.angle_gamma   90.00
#
_symmetry.space_group_name_H-M   'P 1'
#
loop_
_entity.id
_entity.type
_entity.pdbx_description
1 polymer ?
#
loop_
_entity_poly.entity_id
_entity_poly.type
_entity_poly.pdbx_seq_one_letter_code
_entity_poly.pdbx_strand_id
1 'polypeptide(L)'
;MSNPRLSIIPAGAVTDRSLEPRDLQTLCLLGRHIDRAGWCTRSQVRMASEIGCGRATLQRSLDRLYEAGWVEKRRRDTWRPEDSTPSSSYAYRVKLDRDDFDLKSLARDADDVDDESHAESAEVQENGEGVPAGGQGCPPVGTGAHAYAGTGAHTYVGTKNDPLERPLKTIERDAGARARDRKDRFKAEFRERWPTSAVDDRQRTDYAADALSAEEEKAALDGVKPFLEELKRQGRKTIPSGWRYLEDKRWTLLKQGEGSAEGGASRAAFDVGGEEHRALEVLYAVAKARLFVNAGKVIYRGSITPQLLAFGGVADRASWHWITNRQQVAAWQAFIGANVFGVRSPLLERRGGEDGFHAPAPWPPRKDGTWSDVEASQAGGDE
;
A
#
# COMPACT_ATOMS: atom_id res chain seq x y z
N MET A 1 -5.06 -38.90 -19.81
CA MET A 1 -3.94 -38.50 -18.93
C MET A 1 -4.51 -38.16 -17.57
N SER A 2 -3.97 -38.74 -16.50
CA SER A 2 -4.40 -38.49 -15.11
C SER A 2 -4.31 -36.99 -14.82
N ASN A 3 -5.44 -36.37 -14.43
CA ASN A 3 -5.45 -34.99 -13.96
C ASN A 3 -4.45 -34.86 -12.80
N PRO A 4 -3.73 -33.74 -12.65
CA PRO A 4 -2.78 -33.57 -11.56
C PRO A 4 -3.46 -33.84 -10.22
N ARG A 5 -2.85 -34.73 -9.43
CA ARG A 5 -3.39 -35.25 -8.17
C ARG A 5 -3.29 -34.25 -7.03
N LEU A 6 -2.36 -33.32 -7.14
CA LEU A 6 -2.04 -32.32 -6.13
C LEU A 6 -2.19 -30.93 -6.76
N SER A 7 -2.61 -29.97 -5.94
CA SER A 7 -2.49 -28.56 -6.26
C SER A 7 -1.69 -27.89 -5.16
N ILE A 8 -0.70 -27.08 -5.56
CA ILE A 8 0.26 -26.46 -4.66
C ILE A 8 -0.09 -24.98 -4.54
N ILE A 9 -0.09 -24.48 -3.31
CA ILE A 9 -0.36 -23.07 -2.99
C ILE A 9 0.97 -22.45 -2.50
N PRO A 10 1.31 -21.22 -2.93
CA PRO A 10 2.42 -20.48 -2.34
C PRO A 10 2.20 -20.28 -0.84
N ALA A 11 3.21 -20.56 0.00
CA ALA A 11 3.07 -20.46 1.46
C ALA A 11 2.59 -19.07 1.89
N GLY A 12 3.17 -18.01 1.31
CA GLY A 12 2.80 -16.63 1.65
C GLY A 12 1.37 -16.24 1.28
N ALA A 13 0.79 -16.87 0.26
CA ALA A 13 -0.60 -16.60 -0.13
C ALA A 13 -1.59 -17.03 0.96
N VAL A 14 -1.26 -18.06 1.74
CA VAL A 14 -2.14 -18.56 2.83
C VAL A 14 -2.31 -17.52 3.93
N THR A 15 -1.26 -16.72 4.18
CA THR A 15 -1.22 -15.69 5.23
C THR A 15 -1.52 -14.28 4.70
N ASP A 16 -1.71 -14.11 3.39
CA ASP A 16 -1.99 -12.81 2.80
C ASP A 16 -3.41 -12.35 3.13
N ARG A 17 -3.51 -11.32 3.97
CA ARG A 17 -4.78 -10.75 4.45
C ARG A 17 -5.56 -10.01 3.36
N SER A 18 -4.94 -9.68 2.22
CA SER A 18 -5.62 -9.08 1.07
C SER A 18 -6.45 -10.10 0.29
N LEU A 19 -6.24 -11.40 0.52
CA LEU A 19 -6.93 -12.48 -0.18
C LEU A 19 -8.16 -12.96 0.59
N GLU A 20 -9.23 -13.25 -0.15
CA GLU A 20 -10.39 -13.94 0.38
C GLU A 20 -10.20 -15.47 0.34
N PRO A 21 -10.94 -16.24 1.16
CA PRO A 21 -10.91 -17.71 1.09
C PRO A 21 -11.20 -18.27 -0.31
N ARG A 22 -12.01 -17.55 -1.10
CA ARG A 22 -12.29 -17.91 -2.49
C ARG A 22 -11.05 -17.81 -3.38
N ASP A 23 -10.16 -16.88 -3.10
CA ASP A 23 -8.96 -16.63 -3.89
C ASP A 23 -7.96 -17.78 -3.74
N LEU A 24 -7.82 -18.32 -2.53
CA LEU A 24 -7.04 -19.53 -2.27
C LEU A 24 -7.58 -20.74 -3.04
N GLN A 25 -8.92 -20.90 -3.09
CA GLN A 25 -9.54 -21.96 -3.88
C GLN A 25 -9.32 -21.75 -5.38
N THR A 26 -9.36 -20.51 -5.86
CA THR A 26 -9.04 -20.16 -7.26
C THR A 26 -7.58 -20.48 -7.58
N LEU A 27 -6.62 -20.17 -6.69
CA LEU A 27 -5.21 -20.56 -6.83
C LEU A 27 -5.05 -22.08 -6.99
N CYS A 28 -5.71 -22.85 -6.11
CA CYS A 28 -5.71 -24.31 -6.20
C CYS A 28 -6.26 -24.80 -7.54
N LEU A 29 -7.33 -24.18 -8.01
CA LEU A 29 -7.95 -24.54 -9.28
C LEU A 29 -7.01 -24.26 -10.45
N LEU A 30 -6.33 -23.11 -10.45
CA LEU A 30 -5.34 -22.79 -11.48
C LEU A 30 -4.21 -23.82 -11.50
N GLY A 31 -3.63 -24.14 -10.33
CA GLY A 31 -2.56 -25.13 -10.18
C GLY A 31 -2.93 -26.52 -10.70
N ARG A 32 -4.21 -26.89 -10.63
CA ARG A 32 -4.73 -28.17 -11.17
C ARG A 32 -4.86 -28.18 -12.71
N HIS A 33 -4.88 -27.02 -13.35
CA HIS A 33 -5.11 -26.91 -14.80
C HIS A 33 -3.96 -26.22 -15.53
N ILE A 34 -2.76 -26.20 -14.93
CA ILE A 34 -1.55 -25.69 -15.59
C ILE A 34 -1.02 -26.67 -16.65
N ASP A 35 -0.44 -26.11 -17.71
CA ASP A 35 0.36 -26.85 -18.68
C ASP A 35 1.81 -27.06 -18.19
N ARG A 36 2.65 -27.68 -19.02
CA ARG A 36 4.08 -27.90 -18.70
C ARG A 36 4.88 -26.61 -18.55
N ALA A 37 4.38 -25.48 -19.08
CA ALA A 37 4.99 -24.17 -18.94
C ALA A 37 4.41 -23.37 -17.76
N GLY A 38 3.53 -23.98 -16.94
CA GLY A 38 2.92 -23.38 -15.77
C GLY A 38 1.70 -22.49 -16.07
N TRP A 39 1.18 -22.48 -17.30
CA TRP A 39 0.05 -21.65 -17.69
C TRP A 39 -1.27 -22.42 -17.65
N CYS A 40 -2.25 -21.88 -16.94
CA CYS A 40 -3.65 -22.29 -17.00
C CYS A 40 -4.37 -21.51 -18.10
N THR A 41 -4.91 -22.24 -19.08
CA THR A 41 -5.59 -21.69 -20.27
C THR A 41 -7.09 -21.99 -20.30
N ARG A 42 -7.62 -22.51 -19.19
CA ARG A 42 -9.02 -22.93 -19.05
C ARG A 42 -10.00 -21.77 -19.15
N SER A 43 -11.21 -22.07 -19.64
CA SER A 43 -12.31 -21.11 -19.66
C SER A 43 -12.76 -20.76 -18.25
N GLN A 44 -12.90 -19.47 -17.96
CA GLN A 44 -13.43 -18.98 -16.69
C GLN A 44 -14.83 -19.51 -16.38
N VAL A 45 -15.69 -19.69 -17.40
CA VAL A 45 -17.04 -20.23 -17.20
C VAL A 45 -16.98 -21.67 -16.67
N ARG A 46 -16.07 -22.48 -17.24
CA ARG A 46 -15.87 -23.87 -16.79
C ARG A 46 -15.23 -23.92 -15.40
N MET A 47 -14.23 -23.07 -15.15
CA MET A 47 -13.59 -22.97 -13.84
C MET A 47 -14.58 -22.57 -12.75
N ALA A 48 -15.44 -21.57 -13.03
CA ALA A 48 -16.45 -21.11 -12.09
C ALA A 48 -17.47 -22.21 -11.78
N SER A 49 -17.93 -22.92 -12.81
CA SER A 49 -18.80 -24.09 -12.64
C SER A 49 -18.14 -25.20 -11.83
N GLU A 50 -16.84 -25.44 -12.00
CA GLU A 50 -16.10 -26.51 -11.28
C GLU A 50 -16.01 -26.26 -9.78
N ILE A 51 -15.89 -24.99 -9.36
CA ILE A 51 -15.84 -24.61 -7.93
C ILE A 51 -17.19 -24.09 -7.39
N GLY A 52 -18.27 -24.27 -8.15
CA GLY A 52 -19.63 -23.96 -7.76
C GLY A 52 -19.90 -22.46 -7.52
N CYS A 53 -19.31 -21.57 -8.33
CA CYS A 53 -19.50 -20.13 -8.22
C CYS A 53 -19.89 -19.49 -9.56
N GLY A 54 -20.34 -18.22 -9.51
CA GLY A 54 -20.61 -17.44 -10.71
C GLY A 54 -19.33 -16.97 -11.40
N ARG A 55 -19.36 -16.81 -12.73
CA ARG A 55 -18.21 -16.30 -13.51
C ARG A 55 -17.70 -14.96 -12.98
N ALA A 56 -18.59 -14.04 -12.62
CA ALA A 56 -18.22 -12.73 -12.07
C ALA A 56 -17.44 -12.85 -10.75
N THR A 57 -17.81 -13.81 -9.90
CA THR A 57 -17.09 -14.11 -8.65
C THR A 57 -15.68 -14.63 -8.94
N LEU A 58 -15.55 -15.57 -9.87
CA LEU A 58 -14.24 -16.05 -10.30
C LEU A 58 -13.39 -14.93 -10.91
N GLN A 59 -14.00 -14.05 -11.72
CA GLN A 59 -13.30 -12.91 -12.32
C GLN A 59 -12.73 -11.96 -11.25
N ARG A 60 -13.54 -11.57 -10.25
CA ARG A 60 -13.07 -10.74 -9.12
C ARG A 60 -11.93 -11.40 -8.35
N SER A 61 -12.05 -12.72 -8.15
CA SER A 61 -11.01 -13.52 -7.48
C SER A 61 -9.69 -13.51 -8.27
N LEU A 62 -9.76 -13.69 -9.59
CA LEU A 62 -8.59 -13.62 -10.47
C LEU A 62 -7.96 -12.22 -10.52
N ASP A 63 -8.78 -11.16 -10.48
CA ASP A 63 -8.28 -9.78 -10.50
C ASP A 63 -7.59 -9.44 -9.16
N ARG A 64 -8.16 -9.82 -8.01
CA ARG A 64 -7.47 -9.67 -6.70
C ARG A 64 -6.16 -10.44 -6.64
N LEU A 65 -6.13 -11.69 -7.11
CA LEU A 65 -4.91 -12.49 -7.15
C LEU A 65 -3.84 -11.88 -8.06
N TYR A 66 -4.26 -11.23 -9.15
CA TYR A 66 -3.37 -10.51 -10.05
C TYR A 66 -2.83 -9.22 -9.40
N GLU A 67 -3.71 -8.43 -8.78
CA GLU A 67 -3.35 -7.19 -8.07
C GLU A 67 -2.44 -7.45 -6.87
N ALA A 68 -2.71 -8.51 -6.09
CA ALA A 68 -1.85 -8.96 -5.00
C ALA A 68 -0.52 -9.60 -5.46
N GLY A 69 -0.35 -9.79 -6.78
CA GLY A 69 0.90 -10.27 -7.37
C GLY A 69 1.10 -11.78 -7.33
N TRP A 70 0.11 -12.55 -6.87
CA TRP A 70 0.18 -14.03 -6.80
C TRP A 70 -0.07 -14.71 -8.16
N VAL A 71 -0.74 -14.03 -9.08
CA VAL A 71 -1.07 -14.56 -10.41
C VAL A 71 -0.59 -13.60 -11.50
N GLU A 72 0.03 -14.15 -12.53
CA GLU A 72 0.27 -13.46 -13.79
C GLU A 72 -0.89 -13.67 -14.75
N LYS A 73 -1.25 -12.61 -15.48
CA LYS A 73 -2.33 -12.61 -16.47
C LYS A 73 -1.74 -12.20 -17.82
N ARG A 74 -1.85 -13.08 -18.82
CA ARG A 74 -1.39 -12.84 -20.19
C ARG A 74 -2.55 -12.89 -21.16
N ARG A 75 -2.68 -11.88 -22.03
CA ARG A 75 -3.64 -11.94 -23.14
C ARG A 75 -3.15 -12.97 -24.16
N ARG A 76 -4.05 -13.84 -24.61
CA ARG A 76 -3.71 -14.82 -25.64
C ARG A 76 -3.89 -14.19 -27.01
N ASP A 77 -2.79 -13.86 -27.64
CA ASP A 77 -2.77 -13.54 -29.06
C ASP A 77 -2.58 -14.86 -29.80
N THR A 78 -3.69 -15.52 -30.13
CA THR A 78 -3.62 -16.65 -31.08
C THR A 78 -3.92 -16.09 -32.44
N TRP A 79 -2.92 -16.04 -33.32
CA TRP A 79 -3.18 -15.98 -34.75
C TRP A 79 -4.07 -17.17 -35.11
N ARG A 80 -5.24 -16.89 -35.70
CA ARG A 80 -6.21 -17.90 -36.13
C ARG A 80 -6.64 -17.63 -37.58
N PRO A 81 -7.06 -18.68 -38.31
CA PRO A 81 -7.76 -18.53 -39.58
C PRO A 81 -9.05 -17.71 -39.40
N GLU A 82 -9.37 -16.94 -40.46
CA GLU A 82 -10.33 -15.83 -40.52
C GLU A 82 -11.77 -16.18 -40.08
N ASP A 83 -12.14 -17.46 -40.09
CA ASP A 83 -13.53 -17.91 -39.84
C ASP A 83 -13.83 -18.36 -38.39
N SER A 84 -12.92 -18.12 -37.44
CA SER A 84 -13.14 -18.55 -36.04
C SER A 84 -13.46 -17.38 -35.11
N THR A 85 -14.52 -17.55 -34.31
CA THR A 85 -14.96 -16.54 -33.33
C THR A 85 -13.81 -16.18 -32.38
N PRO A 86 -13.50 -14.88 -32.14
CA PRO A 86 -12.39 -14.50 -31.29
C PRO A 86 -12.60 -14.97 -29.86
N SER A 87 -11.90 -16.05 -29.47
CA SER A 87 -11.84 -16.47 -28.08
C SER A 87 -10.73 -15.67 -27.39
N SER A 88 -11.06 -14.45 -26.98
CA SER A 88 -10.23 -13.58 -26.13
C SER A 88 -10.08 -14.17 -24.72
N SER A 89 -9.40 -15.33 -24.63
CA SER A 89 -9.21 -16.04 -23.38
C SER A 89 -7.83 -15.75 -22.82
N TYR A 90 -7.78 -15.11 -21.64
CA TYR A 90 -6.55 -14.91 -20.89
C TYR A 90 -5.93 -16.25 -20.48
N ALA A 91 -4.60 -16.27 -20.36
CA ALA A 91 -3.84 -17.33 -19.71
C ALA A 91 -3.35 -16.83 -18.35
N TYR A 92 -3.38 -17.69 -17.34
CA TYR A 92 -3.03 -17.37 -15.96
C TYR A 92 -1.89 -18.25 -15.47
N ARG A 93 -0.95 -17.72 -14.70
CA ARG A 93 0.14 -18.49 -14.08
C ARG A 93 0.29 -18.10 -12.62
N VAL A 94 0.39 -19.09 -11.73
CA VAL A 94 0.63 -18.86 -10.31
C VAL A 94 2.12 -18.63 -10.08
N LYS A 95 2.48 -17.60 -9.32
CA LYS A 95 3.85 -17.38 -8.85
C LYS A 95 4.05 -18.11 -7.54
N LEU A 96 4.92 -19.12 -7.54
CA LEU A 96 5.23 -19.92 -6.34
C LEU A 96 6.25 -19.23 -5.43
N ASP A 97 7.25 -18.59 -6.04
CA ASP A 97 8.33 -17.90 -5.33
C ASP A 97 8.20 -16.38 -5.57
N ARG A 98 7.94 -15.63 -4.50
CA ARG A 98 7.88 -14.15 -4.48
C ARG A 98 9.09 -13.66 -3.68
N ASP A 99 10.02 -12.94 -4.32
CA ASP A 99 11.24 -12.43 -3.67
C ASP A 99 10.97 -11.34 -2.61
N ASP A 100 9.79 -10.72 -2.68
CA ASP A 100 9.31 -9.64 -1.80
C ASP A 100 8.40 -10.14 -0.66
N PHE A 101 8.10 -11.44 -0.61
CA PHE A 101 7.42 -12.06 0.52
C PHE A 101 8.46 -12.75 1.43
N ASP A 102 9.13 -11.95 2.27
CA ASP A 102 10.13 -12.47 3.20
C ASP A 102 9.44 -13.20 4.36
N LEU A 103 9.47 -14.53 4.31
CA LEU A 103 9.00 -15.41 5.39
C LEU A 103 9.70 -15.08 6.73
N LYS A 104 10.91 -14.50 6.71
CA LYS A 104 11.64 -14.09 7.92
C LYS A 104 11.02 -12.88 8.60
N SER A 105 10.28 -12.04 7.88
CA SER A 105 9.57 -10.92 8.50
C SER A 105 8.43 -11.40 9.40
N LEU A 106 7.85 -12.56 9.14
CA LEU A 106 6.79 -13.17 9.96
C LEU A 106 7.34 -13.99 11.13
N ALA A 107 8.58 -14.47 11.04
CA ALA A 107 9.24 -15.18 12.14
C ALA A 107 9.65 -14.25 13.29
N ARG A 108 9.94 -12.96 13.01
CA ARG A 108 10.31 -11.99 14.04
C ARG A 108 9.17 -11.63 14.99
N ASP A 109 7.91 -11.72 14.54
CA ASP A 109 6.74 -11.44 15.39
C ASP A 109 6.36 -12.62 16.30
N ALA A 110 7.04 -13.77 16.19
CA ALA A 110 6.78 -14.97 17.00
C ALA A 110 7.72 -15.12 18.21
N ASP A 111 8.83 -14.36 18.28
CA ASP A 111 9.84 -14.48 19.34
C ASP A 111 9.68 -13.46 20.50
N ASP A 112 8.68 -12.56 20.45
CA ASP A 112 8.44 -11.51 21.48
C ASP A 112 7.23 -11.82 22.39
N VAL A 113 6.85 -13.09 22.52
CA VAL A 113 5.97 -13.57 23.58
C VAL A 113 6.74 -14.55 24.46
N ASP A 114 7.12 -14.08 25.65
CA ASP A 114 7.37 -14.93 26.81
C ASP A 114 6.07 -15.73 27.07
N ASP A 115 5.93 -16.86 26.40
CA ASP A 115 4.94 -17.88 26.71
C ASP A 115 5.72 -19.17 27.00
N GLU A 116 5.58 -19.66 28.23
CA GLU A 116 6.27 -20.83 28.75
C GLU A 116 6.11 -22.01 27.78
N SER A 117 7.24 -22.51 27.28
CA SER A 117 7.26 -23.65 26.38
C SER A 117 6.75 -24.90 27.10
N HIS A 118 5.47 -25.25 26.92
CA HIS A 118 4.92 -26.57 27.24
C HIS A 118 5.33 -27.61 26.19
N ALA A 119 6.62 -27.72 25.90
CA ALA A 119 7.18 -28.88 25.22
C ALA A 119 7.73 -29.85 26.28
N GLU A 120 6.83 -30.49 27.05
CA GLU A 120 7.25 -31.63 27.85
C GLU A 120 7.66 -32.76 26.91
N SER A 121 8.93 -33.13 27.02
CA SER A 121 9.49 -34.33 26.42
C SER A 121 8.73 -35.51 26.99
N ALA A 122 8.03 -36.27 26.14
CA ALA A 122 7.40 -37.52 26.55
C ALA A 122 8.48 -38.55 26.89
N GLU A 123 8.89 -38.57 28.16
CA GLU A 123 9.64 -39.67 28.74
C GLU A 123 8.72 -40.89 28.80
N VAL A 124 9.05 -41.91 28.01
CA VAL A 124 8.33 -43.18 27.97
C VAL A 124 8.56 -43.90 29.29
N GLN A 125 7.54 -43.94 30.15
CA GLN A 125 7.53 -44.85 31.30
C GLN A 125 7.27 -46.27 30.83
N GLU A 126 8.26 -47.12 31.08
CA GLU A 126 8.23 -48.57 30.87
C GLU A 126 7.28 -49.22 31.90
N ASN A 127 5.98 -49.23 31.60
CA ASN A 127 5.00 -49.99 32.37
C ASN A 127 4.65 -51.26 31.58
N GLY A 128 5.28 -52.36 31.97
CA GLY A 128 4.95 -53.69 31.49
C GLY A 128 3.58 -54.11 32.02
N GLU A 129 2.61 -54.24 31.11
CA GLU A 129 1.40 -55.02 31.31
C GLU A 129 0.89 -55.54 29.95
N GLY A 130 0.53 -56.82 29.92
CA GLY A 130 0.53 -57.66 28.72
C GLY A 130 -0.55 -57.39 27.68
N VAL A 131 -0.22 -57.76 26.43
CA VAL A 131 -1.12 -57.84 25.28
C VAL A 131 -2.12 -58.99 25.48
N PRO A 132 -3.44 -58.79 25.32
CA PRO A 132 -4.34 -59.88 25.00
C PRO A 132 -4.48 -59.99 23.47
N ALA A 133 -3.99 -61.12 22.95
CA ALA A 133 -4.32 -61.61 21.62
C ALA A 133 -5.80 -62.02 21.56
N GLY A 134 -6.54 -61.51 20.58
CA GLY A 134 -7.93 -61.92 20.31
C GLY A 134 -8.37 -61.38 18.96
N GLY A 135 -8.25 -62.22 17.93
CA GLY A 135 -8.47 -61.84 16.53
C GLY A 135 -9.93 -61.84 16.07
N GLN A 136 -10.18 -61.03 15.05
CA GLN A 136 -11.20 -61.14 13.99
C GLN A 136 -10.96 -59.91 13.10
N GLY A 137 -10.79 -59.94 11.78
CA GLY A 137 -10.91 -60.91 10.71
C GLY A 137 -10.97 -60.06 9.43
N CYS A 138 -10.30 -60.48 8.36
CA CYS A 138 -10.24 -59.79 7.07
C CYS A 138 -11.67 -59.59 6.49
N PRO A 139 -12.05 -58.42 5.93
CA PRO A 139 -13.33 -58.30 5.25
C PRO A 139 -13.28 -59.03 3.90
N PRO A 140 -14.32 -59.82 3.53
CA PRO A 140 -14.32 -60.56 2.28
C PRO A 140 -14.54 -59.65 1.07
N VAL A 141 -13.93 -60.08 -0.04
CA VAL A 141 -14.05 -59.49 -1.37
C VAL A 141 -15.45 -59.78 -1.93
N GLY A 142 -16.11 -58.72 -2.41
CA GLY A 142 -17.10 -58.82 -3.49
C GLY A 142 -18.54 -58.47 -3.12
N THR A 143 -18.98 -57.25 -3.44
CA THR A 143 -20.25 -57.02 -4.15
C THR A 143 -20.25 -55.62 -4.76
N GLY A 144 -20.60 -55.53 -6.04
CA GLY A 144 -20.48 -54.33 -6.86
C GLY A 144 -21.46 -53.21 -6.47
N ALA A 145 -21.06 -51.99 -6.82
CA ALA A 145 -21.91 -50.81 -6.76
C ALA A 145 -23.09 -50.95 -7.72
N HIS A 146 -24.31 -50.99 -7.18
CA HIS A 146 -25.52 -50.68 -7.94
C HIS A 146 -25.98 -49.26 -7.58
N ALA A 147 -26.11 -48.43 -8.61
CA ALA A 147 -26.78 -47.15 -8.56
C ALA A 147 -28.31 -47.37 -8.53
N TYR A 148 -29.02 -46.42 -7.91
CA TYR A 148 -30.49 -46.26 -7.89
C TYR A 148 -31.28 -47.05 -6.82
N ALA A 149 -31.38 -46.48 -5.62
CA ALA A 149 -32.59 -46.53 -4.80
C ALA A 149 -32.54 -45.43 -3.74
N GLY A 150 -33.31 -44.36 -3.93
CA GLY A 150 -33.56 -43.40 -2.88
C GLY A 150 -34.66 -43.89 -1.93
N THR A 151 -34.45 -43.62 -0.64
CA THR A 151 -35.41 -43.35 0.46
C THR A 151 -35.27 -44.28 1.66
N GLY A 152 -35.15 -43.65 2.84
CA GLY A 152 -35.16 -44.31 4.13
C GLY A 152 -34.05 -43.80 5.03
N ALA A 153 -34.37 -42.85 5.90
CA ALA A 153 -33.49 -42.40 6.96
C ALA A 153 -33.03 -43.61 7.80
N HIS A 154 -31.73 -43.90 7.79
CA HIS A 154 -31.16 -44.76 8.80
C HIS A 154 -31.18 -43.99 10.13
N THR A 155 -31.99 -44.46 11.07
CA THR A 155 -31.92 -44.06 12.47
C THR A 155 -30.51 -44.35 12.97
N TYR A 156 -29.74 -43.29 13.20
CA TYR A 156 -28.43 -43.39 13.81
C TYR A 156 -28.63 -43.86 15.26
N VAL A 157 -28.40 -45.15 15.51
CA VAL A 157 -28.35 -45.70 16.87
C VAL A 157 -27.08 -45.12 17.50
N GLY A 158 -27.29 -44.28 18.51
CA GLY A 158 -26.26 -43.46 19.12
C GLY A 158 -25.03 -44.24 19.55
N THR A 159 -23.89 -43.94 18.94
CA THR A 159 -22.61 -44.07 19.61
C THR A 159 -22.63 -43.11 20.80
N LYS A 160 -22.40 -43.64 22.01
CA LYS A 160 -22.18 -42.87 23.25
C LYS A 160 -20.88 -42.07 23.16
N ASN A 161 -20.83 -41.12 22.25
CA ASN A 161 -19.82 -40.08 22.29
C ASN A 161 -20.49 -38.92 23.03
N ASP A 162 -19.94 -38.57 24.19
CA ASP A 162 -20.29 -37.29 24.82
C ASP A 162 -20.17 -36.19 23.76
N PRO A 163 -21.17 -35.30 23.64
CA PRO A 163 -21.08 -34.21 22.68
C PRO A 163 -19.83 -33.41 23.03
N LEU A 164 -18.84 -33.41 22.14
CA LEU A 164 -17.73 -32.48 22.24
C LEU A 164 -18.34 -31.07 22.24
N GLU A 165 -18.32 -30.39 23.38
CA GLU A 165 -18.61 -28.97 23.44
C GLU A 165 -17.67 -28.28 22.47
N ARG A 166 -18.23 -27.70 21.41
CA ARG A 166 -17.45 -26.97 20.41
C ARG A 166 -17.07 -25.62 21.03
N PRO A 167 -15.80 -25.34 21.35
CA PRO A 167 -15.45 -24.01 21.79
C PRO A 167 -15.32 -23.11 20.55
N LEU A 168 -15.83 -21.87 20.66
CA LEU A 168 -15.39 -20.65 19.95
C LEU A 168 -15.76 -20.37 18.46
N LYS A 169 -16.19 -21.32 17.62
CA LYS A 169 -16.48 -21.00 16.19
C LYS A 169 -17.72 -20.12 15.92
N THR A 170 -18.66 -20.03 16.86
CA THR A 170 -19.84 -19.16 16.75
C THR A 170 -19.50 -17.69 17.02
N ILE A 171 -18.55 -17.43 17.93
CA ILE A 171 -18.17 -16.07 18.33
C ILE A 171 -17.47 -15.33 17.18
N GLU A 172 -16.56 -16.00 16.46
CA GLU A 172 -15.85 -15.40 15.32
C GLU A 172 -16.76 -15.10 14.14
N ARG A 173 -17.71 -16.00 13.84
CA ARG A 173 -18.70 -15.79 12.77
C ARG A 173 -19.64 -14.63 13.08
N ASP A 174 -20.04 -14.49 14.34
CA ASP A 174 -20.87 -13.38 14.81
C ASP A 174 -20.08 -12.06 14.86
N ALA A 175 -18.80 -12.09 15.23
CA ALA A 175 -17.92 -10.91 15.21
C ALA A 175 -17.74 -10.37 13.78
N GLY A 176 -17.52 -11.24 12.80
CA GLY A 176 -17.43 -10.86 11.38
C GLY A 176 -18.74 -10.33 10.79
N ALA A 177 -19.90 -10.80 11.28
CA ALA A 177 -21.19 -10.23 10.91
C ALA A 177 -21.37 -8.82 11.50
N ARG A 178 -21.08 -8.63 12.79
CA ARG A 178 -21.16 -7.32 13.47
C ARG A 178 -20.21 -6.28 12.86
N ALA A 179 -19.02 -6.70 12.43
CA ALA A 179 -18.05 -5.82 11.77
C ALA A 179 -18.55 -5.30 10.41
N ARG A 180 -19.21 -6.16 9.62
CA ARG A 180 -19.82 -5.77 8.33
C ARG A 180 -21.02 -4.85 8.53
N ASP A 181 -21.93 -5.18 9.44
CA ASP A 181 -23.08 -4.33 9.76
C ASP A 181 -22.65 -2.93 10.24
N ARG A 182 -21.56 -2.85 11.02
CA ARG A 182 -20.96 -1.59 11.44
C ARG A 182 -20.44 -0.78 10.25
N LYS A 183 -19.68 -1.40 9.35
CA LYS A 183 -19.15 -0.75 8.14
C LYS A 183 -20.26 -0.25 7.22
N ASP A 184 -21.30 -1.05 7.01
CA ASP A 184 -22.43 -0.67 6.17
C ASP A 184 -23.20 0.51 6.77
N ARG A 185 -23.35 0.54 8.10
CA ARG A 185 -23.93 1.68 8.83
C ARG A 185 -23.08 2.94 8.68
N PHE A 186 -21.76 2.83 8.86
CA PHE A 186 -20.83 3.95 8.64
C PHE A 186 -20.94 4.50 7.22
N LYS A 187 -20.93 3.64 6.20
CA LYS A 187 -21.05 4.05 4.79
C LYS A 187 -22.37 4.77 4.52
N ALA A 188 -23.47 4.29 5.08
CA ALA A 188 -24.78 4.95 4.97
C ALA A 188 -24.77 6.35 5.61
N GLU A 189 -24.28 6.44 6.85
CA GLU A 189 -24.24 7.69 7.62
C GLU A 189 -23.28 8.71 7.01
N PHE A 190 -22.13 8.27 6.51
CA PHE A 190 -21.18 9.14 5.81
C PHE A 190 -21.80 9.75 4.55
N ARG A 191 -22.53 8.96 3.75
CA ARG A 191 -23.19 9.42 2.53
C ARG A 191 -24.30 10.43 2.81
N GLU A 192 -25.01 10.27 3.92
CA GLU A 192 -26.04 11.22 4.38
C GLU A 192 -25.42 12.56 4.78
N ARG A 193 -24.28 12.54 5.48
CA ARG A 193 -23.59 13.76 5.95
C ARG A 193 -22.75 14.45 4.86
N TRP A 194 -22.34 13.73 3.81
CA TRP A 194 -21.40 14.24 2.81
C TRP A 194 -22.11 14.90 1.60
N PRO A 195 -21.89 16.21 1.30
CA PRO A 195 -22.66 16.93 0.30
C PRO A 195 -22.51 16.44 -1.16
N THR A 196 -21.35 15.90 -1.52
CA THR A 196 -21.07 15.43 -2.90
C THR A 196 -21.30 13.93 -3.09
N SER A 197 -21.86 13.24 -2.09
CA SER A 197 -22.01 11.78 -2.09
C SER A 197 -22.80 11.21 -3.27
N ALA A 198 -23.72 12.00 -3.83
CA ALA A 198 -24.52 11.61 -4.99
C ALA A 198 -23.72 11.53 -6.30
N VAL A 199 -22.65 12.33 -6.43
CA VAL A 199 -21.84 12.47 -7.65
C VAL A 199 -20.48 11.76 -7.52
N ASP A 200 -20.10 11.42 -6.29
CA ASP A 200 -18.84 10.74 -6.01
C ASP A 200 -18.83 9.28 -6.48
N ASP A 201 -17.63 8.78 -6.79
CA ASP A 201 -17.39 7.37 -7.11
C ASP A 201 -17.69 6.50 -5.89
N ARG A 202 -18.81 5.76 -5.96
CA ARG A 202 -19.30 4.92 -4.86
C ARG A 202 -18.33 3.80 -4.52
N GLN A 203 -17.76 3.14 -5.54
CA GLN A 203 -16.88 2.00 -5.32
C GLN A 203 -15.58 2.45 -4.66
N ARG A 204 -15.04 3.58 -5.09
CA ARG A 204 -13.83 4.15 -4.50
C ARG A 204 -14.06 4.68 -3.09
N THR A 205 -15.21 5.29 -2.84
CA THR A 205 -15.60 5.75 -1.49
C THR A 205 -15.78 4.57 -0.54
N ASP A 206 -16.36 3.47 -1.01
CA ASP A 206 -16.55 2.26 -0.20
C ASP A 206 -15.23 1.59 0.12
N TYR A 207 -14.29 1.54 -0.83
CA TYR A 207 -12.94 1.04 -0.60
C TYR A 207 -12.19 1.87 0.45
N ALA A 208 -12.25 3.20 0.34
CA ALA A 208 -11.64 4.10 1.32
C ALA A 208 -12.32 3.97 2.70
N ALA A 209 -13.62 3.76 2.75
CA ALA A 209 -14.36 3.49 3.99
C ALA A 209 -13.95 2.16 4.63
N ASP A 210 -13.75 1.10 3.83
CA ASP A 210 -13.37 -0.23 4.33
C ASP A 210 -11.96 -0.24 4.93
N ALA A 211 -11.06 0.60 4.44
CA ALA A 211 -9.69 0.74 4.94
C ALA A 211 -9.58 1.40 6.33
N LEU A 212 -10.63 2.05 6.84
CA LEU A 212 -10.59 2.74 8.14
C LEU A 212 -10.78 1.79 9.33
N SER A 213 -10.16 2.08 10.46
CA SER A 213 -10.45 1.43 11.74
C SER A 213 -11.75 1.94 12.38
N ALA A 214 -12.27 1.26 13.41
CA ALA A 214 -13.49 1.67 14.10
C ALA A 214 -13.39 3.05 14.76
N GLU A 215 -12.20 3.39 15.28
CA GLU A 215 -11.93 4.71 15.87
C GLU A 215 -11.89 5.80 14.80
N GLU A 216 -11.28 5.49 13.65
CA GLU A 216 -11.18 6.41 12.53
C GLU A 216 -12.53 6.65 11.85
N GLU A 217 -13.40 5.65 11.78
CA GLU A 217 -14.77 5.81 11.29
C GLU A 217 -15.54 6.85 12.11
N LYS A 218 -15.46 6.75 13.45
CA LYS A 218 -16.09 7.72 14.34
C LYS A 218 -15.47 9.11 14.16
N ALA A 219 -14.14 9.20 14.13
CA ALA A 219 -13.43 10.46 13.94
C ALA A 219 -13.74 11.12 12.58
N ALA A 220 -13.90 10.33 11.52
CA ALA A 220 -14.28 10.79 10.20
C ALA A 220 -15.70 11.38 10.21
N LEU A 221 -16.67 10.69 10.82
CA LEU A 221 -18.06 11.19 10.91
C LEU A 221 -18.18 12.47 11.73
N ASP A 222 -17.46 12.56 12.85
CA ASP A 222 -17.42 13.75 13.71
C ASP A 222 -16.70 14.91 13.02
N GLY A 223 -15.68 14.61 12.21
CA GLY A 223 -14.88 15.59 11.48
C GLY A 223 -15.53 16.14 10.20
N VAL A 224 -16.68 15.64 9.75
CA VAL A 224 -17.31 16.10 8.49
C VAL A 224 -17.71 17.57 8.59
N LYS A 225 -18.49 17.94 9.64
CA LYS A 225 -19.00 19.30 9.79
C LYS A 225 -17.86 20.32 9.99
N PRO A 226 -16.90 20.11 10.92
CA PRO A 226 -15.79 21.04 11.10
C PRO A 226 -14.95 21.22 9.83
N PHE A 227 -14.76 20.16 9.04
CA PHE A 227 -14.01 20.24 7.77
C PHE A 227 -14.71 21.11 6.72
N LEU A 228 -16.04 20.99 6.60
CA LEU A 228 -16.81 21.80 5.66
C LEU A 228 -16.84 23.28 6.08
N GLU A 229 -16.92 23.56 7.38
CA GLU A 229 -16.82 24.92 7.92
C GLU A 229 -15.44 25.53 7.68
N GLU A 230 -14.37 24.75 7.84
CA GLU A 230 -13.01 25.20 7.55
C GLU A 230 -12.80 25.49 6.05
N LEU A 231 -13.34 24.66 5.15
CA LEU A 231 -13.32 24.94 3.71
C LEU A 231 -14.04 26.26 3.37
N LYS A 232 -15.16 26.53 4.05
CA LYS A 232 -15.91 27.78 3.92
C LYS A 232 -15.10 28.96 4.45
N ARG A 233 -14.42 28.83 5.60
CA ARG A 233 -13.52 29.84 6.17
C ARG A 233 -12.37 30.18 5.23
N GLN A 234 -11.78 29.17 4.59
CA GLN A 234 -10.70 29.34 3.61
C GLN A 234 -11.18 29.88 2.25
N GLY A 235 -12.49 30.10 2.05
CA GLY A 235 -13.04 30.60 0.79
C GLY A 235 -12.96 29.61 -0.37
N ARG A 236 -12.73 28.31 -0.11
CA ARG A 236 -12.65 27.29 -1.17
C ARG A 236 -14.07 26.94 -1.65
N LYS A 237 -14.32 27.18 -2.94
CA LYS A 237 -15.62 26.91 -3.59
C LYS A 237 -15.83 25.44 -3.98
N THR A 238 -14.77 24.62 -3.95
CA THR A 238 -14.81 23.23 -4.39
C THR A 238 -14.68 22.27 -3.20
N ILE A 239 -15.72 21.46 -2.99
CA ILE A 239 -15.71 20.37 -2.02
C ILE A 239 -14.98 19.18 -2.66
N PRO A 240 -13.95 18.60 -2.02
CA PRO A 240 -13.28 17.41 -2.53
C PRO A 240 -14.23 16.20 -2.51
N SER A 241 -13.97 15.21 -3.37
CA SER A 241 -14.73 13.96 -3.37
C SER A 241 -14.63 13.21 -2.04
N GLY A 242 -15.71 12.52 -1.65
CA GLY A 242 -15.81 11.79 -0.38
C GLY A 242 -14.69 10.76 -0.19
N TRP A 243 -14.27 10.05 -1.25
CA TRP A 243 -13.13 9.14 -1.15
C TRP A 243 -11.81 9.84 -0.78
N ARG A 244 -11.55 11.05 -1.29
CA ARG A 244 -10.34 11.83 -0.91
C ARG A 244 -10.39 12.29 0.53
N TYR A 245 -11.58 12.57 1.04
CA TYR A 245 -11.75 12.92 2.44
C TYR A 245 -11.39 11.74 3.35
N LEU A 246 -11.84 10.53 3.00
CA LEU A 246 -11.59 9.28 3.73
C LEU A 246 -10.13 8.80 3.60
N GLU A 247 -9.60 8.75 2.38
CA GLU A 247 -8.25 8.24 2.09
C GLU A 247 -7.15 9.15 2.66
N ASP A 248 -7.26 10.47 2.47
CA ASP A 248 -6.29 11.44 3.01
C ASP A 248 -6.51 11.73 4.51
N LYS A 249 -7.49 11.07 5.16
CA LYS A 249 -7.89 11.28 6.56
C LYS A 249 -8.03 12.75 6.94
N ARG A 250 -8.75 13.54 6.13
CA ARG A 250 -8.72 15.02 6.21
C ARG A 250 -9.27 15.63 7.49
N TRP A 251 -10.01 14.88 8.30
CA TRP A 251 -10.40 15.30 9.66
C TRP A 251 -9.18 15.48 10.59
N THR A 252 -8.05 14.82 10.30
CA THR A 252 -6.81 14.97 11.09
C THR A 252 -6.10 16.29 10.81
N LEU A 253 -6.27 16.87 9.61
CA LEU A 253 -5.72 18.17 9.24
C LEU A 253 -6.31 19.31 10.08
N LEU A 254 -7.52 19.13 10.62
CA LEU A 254 -8.13 20.09 11.55
C LEU A 254 -7.43 20.07 12.92
N LYS A 255 -7.09 18.88 13.43
CA LYS A 255 -6.31 18.71 14.66
C LYS A 255 -4.87 19.23 14.50
N GLN A 256 -4.28 19.02 13.32
CA GLN A 256 -3.00 19.63 12.98
C GLN A 256 -3.12 21.15 12.79
N GLY A 257 -4.27 21.68 12.36
CA GLY A 257 -4.51 23.12 12.33
C GLY A 257 -4.52 23.77 13.72
N GLU A 258 -5.04 23.06 14.74
CA GLU A 258 -5.01 23.51 16.14
C GLU A 258 -3.61 23.39 16.78
N GLY A 259 -2.78 22.43 16.35
CA GLY A 259 -1.43 22.21 16.87
C GLY A 259 -0.26 22.67 15.98
N SER A 260 -0.52 23.15 14.77
CA SER A 260 0.50 23.54 13.77
C SER A 260 0.12 24.82 13.03
N ALA A 261 -0.45 25.79 13.75
CA ALA A 261 -0.70 27.14 13.25
C ALA A 261 0.58 27.90 12.80
N GLU A 262 1.76 27.28 12.77
CA GLU A 262 3.01 27.88 12.27
C GLU A 262 3.57 27.27 10.96
N GLY A 263 2.96 26.23 10.38
CA GLY A 263 3.63 25.44 9.32
C GLY A 263 2.97 25.37 7.95
N GLY A 264 1.82 26.01 7.72
CA GLY A 264 1.16 25.99 6.42
C GLY A 264 1.88 26.91 5.44
N ALA A 265 2.77 26.38 4.59
CA ALA A 265 3.46 27.15 3.55
C ALA A 265 2.45 27.86 2.64
N SER A 266 2.21 29.12 2.95
CA SER A 266 1.36 30.01 2.17
C SER A 266 2.04 30.22 0.82
N ARG A 267 1.27 30.02 -0.25
CA ARG A 267 1.71 30.46 -1.59
C ARG A 267 1.77 31.97 -1.57
N ALA A 268 2.96 32.49 -1.37
CA ALA A 268 3.18 33.92 -1.40
C ALA A 268 3.39 34.36 -2.86
N ALA A 269 2.62 35.38 -3.26
CA ALA A 269 2.73 36.01 -4.56
C ALA A 269 3.40 37.37 -4.37
N PHE A 270 4.56 37.56 -4.98
CA PHE A 270 5.36 38.78 -4.88
C PHE A 270 5.33 39.53 -6.20
N ASP A 271 5.42 40.85 -6.15
CA ASP A 271 5.52 41.66 -7.37
C ASP A 271 6.92 41.54 -7.99
N VAL A 272 6.97 41.43 -9.31
CA VAL A 272 8.24 41.37 -10.05
C VAL A 272 9.03 42.68 -9.84
N GLY A 273 10.29 42.56 -9.43
CA GLY A 273 11.19 43.69 -9.19
C GLY A 273 11.41 44.05 -7.72
N GLY A 274 10.63 43.48 -6.80
CA GLY A 274 10.85 43.58 -5.36
C GLY A 274 12.13 42.88 -4.88
N GLU A 275 12.49 43.12 -3.63
CA GLU A 275 13.68 42.51 -2.98
C GLU A 275 13.56 40.97 -2.96
N GLU A 276 12.36 40.46 -2.69
CA GLU A 276 12.03 39.04 -2.66
C GLU A 276 12.18 38.39 -4.04
N HIS A 277 11.80 39.11 -5.10
CA HIS A 277 11.97 38.61 -6.47
C HIS A 277 13.45 38.46 -6.80
N ARG A 278 14.27 39.47 -6.53
CA ARG A 278 15.72 39.45 -6.81
C ARG A 278 16.41 38.32 -6.05
N ALA A 279 16.09 38.19 -4.76
CA ALA A 279 16.56 37.10 -3.92
C ALA A 279 16.24 35.71 -4.49
N LEU A 280 14.97 35.48 -4.88
CA LEU A 280 14.54 34.21 -5.46
C LEU A 280 15.14 33.97 -6.85
N GLU A 281 15.33 35.00 -7.65
CA GLU A 281 15.95 34.91 -8.97
C GLU A 281 17.40 34.42 -8.87
N VAL A 282 18.17 34.99 -7.95
CA VAL A 282 19.55 34.55 -7.65
C VAL A 282 19.55 33.10 -7.16
N LEU A 283 18.69 32.73 -6.21
CA LEU A 283 18.59 31.35 -5.72
C LEU A 283 18.29 30.35 -6.85
N TYR A 284 17.29 30.64 -7.67
CA TYR A 284 16.90 29.77 -8.78
C TYR A 284 17.99 29.71 -9.85
N ALA A 285 18.77 30.78 -10.05
CA ALA A 285 19.95 30.77 -10.90
C ALA A 285 21.07 29.86 -10.35
N VAL A 286 21.34 29.86 -9.03
CA VAL A 286 22.27 28.90 -8.39
C VAL A 286 21.79 27.47 -8.61
N ALA A 287 20.49 27.24 -8.48
CA ALA A 287 19.88 25.93 -8.68
C ALA A 287 19.75 25.52 -10.17
N LYS A 288 20.17 26.38 -11.11
CA LYS A 288 20.00 26.20 -12.55
C LYS A 288 18.55 25.86 -12.94
N ALA A 289 17.60 26.49 -12.24
CA ALA A 289 16.17 26.34 -12.41
C ALA A 289 15.55 27.66 -12.86
N ARG A 290 14.34 27.61 -13.40
CA ARG A 290 13.58 28.81 -13.76
C ARG A 290 12.55 29.12 -12.68
N LEU A 291 12.57 30.37 -12.22
CA LEU A 291 11.55 30.88 -11.32
C LEU A 291 10.23 31.04 -12.09
N PHE A 292 9.12 30.63 -11.48
CA PHE A 292 7.81 30.72 -12.12
C PHE A 292 7.19 32.10 -11.91
N VAL A 293 7.01 32.84 -13.00
CA VAL A 293 6.37 34.14 -13.03
C VAL A 293 5.06 34.05 -13.82
N ASN A 294 3.98 34.58 -13.27
CA ASN A 294 2.67 34.63 -13.91
C ASN A 294 2.05 36.02 -13.71
N ALA A 295 1.63 36.66 -14.81
CA ALA A 295 0.98 37.97 -14.81
C ALA A 295 1.74 39.06 -14.02
N GLY A 296 3.08 39.09 -14.14
CA GLY A 296 3.91 40.07 -13.42
C GLY A 296 4.11 39.77 -11.93
N LYS A 297 3.71 38.58 -11.47
CA LYS A 297 3.91 38.12 -10.08
C LYS A 297 4.70 36.83 -10.02
N VAL A 298 5.58 36.76 -9.03
CA VAL A 298 6.38 35.57 -8.70
C VAL A 298 5.55 34.71 -7.76
N ILE A 299 5.30 33.45 -8.14
CA ILE A 299 4.58 32.52 -7.27
C ILE A 299 5.58 31.58 -6.61
N TYR A 300 5.88 31.84 -5.34
CA TYR A 300 6.75 30.99 -4.54
C TYR A 300 5.91 30.15 -3.57
N ARG A 301 6.29 28.87 -3.41
CA ARG A 301 5.53 27.91 -2.59
C ARG A 301 6.01 27.83 -1.15
N GLY A 302 7.20 28.36 -0.84
CA GLY A 302 7.76 28.39 0.51
C GLY A 302 7.52 29.73 1.19
N SER A 303 7.90 29.80 2.47
CA SER A 303 8.02 31.06 3.20
C SER A 303 9.29 31.80 2.79
N ILE A 304 9.22 33.13 2.63
CA ILE A 304 10.42 33.96 2.49
C ILE A 304 11.05 34.12 3.88
N THR A 305 12.25 33.57 4.05
CA THR A 305 13.03 33.66 5.28
C THR A 305 14.17 34.67 5.11
N PRO A 306 14.76 35.18 6.21
CA PRO A 306 15.96 36.02 6.13
C PRO A 306 17.11 35.38 5.33
N GLN A 307 17.24 34.04 5.39
CA GLN A 307 18.14 33.26 4.53
C GLN A 307 17.94 33.49 3.04
N LEU A 308 16.69 33.57 2.59
CA LEU A 308 16.37 33.77 1.19
C LEU A 308 16.62 35.23 0.80
N LEU A 309 16.23 36.18 1.65
CA LEU A 309 16.47 37.60 1.41
C LEU A 309 17.96 37.95 1.29
N ALA A 310 18.84 37.21 1.97
CA ALA A 310 20.29 37.35 1.85
C ALA A 310 20.82 37.24 0.40
N PHE A 311 20.08 36.57 -0.49
CA PHE A 311 20.44 36.47 -1.91
C PHE A 311 20.14 37.76 -2.70
N GLY A 312 19.30 38.66 -2.20
CA GLY A 312 18.97 39.91 -2.89
C GLY A 312 20.14 40.90 -2.99
N GLY A 313 21.12 40.79 -2.08
CA GLY A 313 22.35 41.58 -2.06
C GLY A 313 23.57 40.89 -2.67
N VAL A 314 23.41 39.71 -3.26
CA VAL A 314 24.52 38.94 -3.84
C VAL A 314 24.92 39.51 -5.20
N ALA A 315 26.23 39.59 -5.43
CA ALA A 315 26.80 40.08 -6.69
C ALA A 315 26.48 39.15 -7.88
N ASP A 316 26.58 39.71 -9.08
CA ASP A 316 26.25 39.03 -10.34
C ASP A 316 26.95 37.68 -10.49
N ARG A 317 26.36 36.78 -11.28
CA ARG A 317 26.86 35.42 -11.55
C ARG A 317 28.33 35.35 -11.97
N ALA A 318 28.87 36.41 -12.57
CA ALA A 318 30.27 36.51 -12.95
C ALA A 318 31.25 36.50 -11.76
N SER A 319 30.78 36.91 -10.56
CA SER A 319 31.57 36.94 -9.32
C SER A 319 31.50 35.63 -8.52
N TRP A 320 30.76 34.63 -8.99
CA TRP A 320 30.52 33.40 -8.24
C TRP A 320 31.71 32.45 -8.29
N HIS A 321 31.99 31.87 -7.14
CA HIS A 321 33.11 30.96 -6.93
C HIS A 321 32.77 29.57 -7.44
N TRP A 322 33.76 28.90 -8.03
CA TRP A 322 33.66 27.49 -8.40
C TRP A 322 33.95 26.63 -7.18
N ILE A 323 32.97 25.83 -6.75
CA ILE A 323 33.07 24.97 -5.56
C ILE A 323 33.23 23.52 -5.99
N THR A 324 34.27 22.86 -5.47
CA THR A 324 34.56 21.44 -5.68
C THR A 324 34.57 20.64 -4.37
N ASN A 325 34.61 21.30 -3.20
CA ASN A 325 34.60 20.62 -1.91
C ASN A 325 33.27 19.88 -1.69
N ARG A 326 33.35 18.56 -1.45
CA ARG A 326 32.19 17.68 -1.29
C ARG A 326 31.24 18.11 -0.16
N GLN A 327 31.74 18.63 0.96
CA GLN A 327 30.91 19.07 2.08
C GLN A 327 30.11 20.33 1.72
N GLN A 328 30.76 21.29 1.05
CA GLN A 328 30.12 22.51 0.57
C GLN A 328 29.06 22.20 -0.48
N VAL A 329 29.38 21.30 -1.43
CA VAL A 329 28.42 20.81 -2.43
C VAL A 329 27.21 20.15 -1.77
N ALA A 330 27.42 19.28 -0.77
CA ALA A 330 26.33 18.62 -0.06
C ALA A 330 25.43 19.62 0.70
N ALA A 331 26.03 20.62 1.36
CA ALA A 331 25.29 21.67 2.04
C ALA A 331 24.43 22.50 1.08
N TRP A 332 24.97 22.85 -0.09
CA TRP A 332 24.22 23.55 -1.12
C TRP A 332 23.11 22.68 -1.73
N GLN A 333 23.36 21.40 -1.97
CA GLN A 333 22.33 20.45 -2.42
C GLN A 333 21.18 20.34 -1.42
N ALA A 334 21.48 20.24 -0.13
CA ALA A 334 20.47 20.20 0.93
C ALA A 334 19.68 21.51 0.98
N PHE A 335 20.36 22.66 0.91
CA PHE A 335 19.73 23.98 0.95
C PHE A 335 18.81 24.22 -0.26
N ILE A 336 19.28 23.92 -1.47
CA ILE A 336 18.49 24.00 -2.70
C ILE A 336 17.33 23.00 -2.66
N GLY A 337 17.57 21.80 -2.13
CA GLY A 337 16.55 20.77 -1.97
C GLY A 337 15.38 21.21 -1.07
N ALA A 338 15.66 22.04 -0.06
CA ALA A 338 14.66 22.58 0.85
C ALA A 338 13.92 23.81 0.31
N ASN A 339 14.58 24.65 -0.50
CA ASN A 339 14.07 25.97 -0.88
C ASN A 339 13.71 26.14 -2.36
N VAL A 340 14.10 25.21 -3.24
CA VAL A 340 13.82 25.29 -4.68
C VAL A 340 12.82 24.21 -5.07
N PHE A 341 11.66 24.67 -5.56
CA PHE A 341 10.55 23.81 -5.98
C PHE A 341 10.47 23.75 -7.50
N GLY A 342 10.46 22.54 -8.08
CA GLY A 342 10.33 22.32 -9.53
C GLY A 342 11.27 21.23 -10.07
N VAL A 343 11.46 21.22 -11.40
CA VAL A 343 12.41 20.33 -12.08
C VAL A 343 13.83 20.72 -11.66
N ARG A 344 14.57 19.75 -11.10
CA ARG A 344 15.94 19.95 -10.61
C ARG A 344 16.93 19.67 -11.73
N SER A 345 17.69 20.67 -12.13
CA SER A 345 18.86 20.48 -12.98
C SER A 345 20.00 19.85 -12.16
N PRO A 346 20.82 18.97 -12.75
CA PRO A 346 22.03 18.51 -12.07
C PRO A 346 22.93 19.70 -11.75
N LEU A 347 23.22 19.88 -10.46
CA LEU A 347 24.04 21.01 -10.00
C LEU A 347 25.49 20.88 -10.46
N LEU A 348 26.03 19.66 -10.41
CA LEU A 348 27.41 19.36 -10.76
C LEU A 348 27.65 19.49 -12.27
N GLU A 349 28.72 20.20 -12.61
CA GLU A 349 29.31 20.34 -13.92
C GLU A 349 30.75 19.82 -13.88
N ARG A 350 31.15 19.07 -14.91
CA ARG A 350 32.53 18.62 -15.09
C ARG A 350 33.33 19.74 -15.75
N ARG A 351 34.36 20.25 -15.07
CA ARG A 351 35.30 21.24 -15.64
C ARG A 351 36.74 20.83 -15.32
N GLY A 352 37.57 20.68 -16.36
CA GLY A 352 39.00 20.38 -16.19
C GLY A 352 39.32 19.05 -15.50
N GLY A 353 38.37 18.13 -15.40
CA GLY A 353 38.53 16.84 -14.70
C GLY A 353 37.88 16.78 -13.31
N GLU A 354 37.43 17.91 -12.77
CA GLU A 354 36.75 18.00 -11.46
C GLU A 354 35.24 18.25 -11.64
N ASP A 355 34.43 17.65 -10.77
CA ASP A 355 32.99 17.91 -10.69
C ASP A 355 32.74 19.01 -9.63
N GLY A 356 32.11 20.11 -10.04
CA GLY A 356 31.82 21.25 -9.16
C GLY A 356 30.63 22.07 -9.64
N PHE A 357 30.32 23.17 -8.97
CA PHE A 357 29.31 24.11 -9.46
C PHE A 357 29.58 25.54 -8.98
N HIS A 358 28.98 26.52 -9.66
CA HIS A 358 29.10 27.93 -9.30
C HIS A 358 28.11 28.32 -8.22
N ALA A 359 28.62 28.95 -7.16
CA ALA A 359 27.81 29.50 -6.08
C ALA A 359 28.36 30.87 -5.62
N PRO A 360 27.50 31.73 -5.06
CA PRO A 360 27.92 33.07 -4.64
C PRO A 360 28.93 33.05 -3.49
N ALA A 361 28.83 32.06 -2.59
CA ALA A 361 29.72 31.88 -1.46
C ALA A 361 30.04 30.39 -1.23
N PRO A 362 31.11 30.05 -0.49
CA PRO A 362 31.47 28.66 -0.19
C PRO A 362 30.37 27.88 0.55
N TRP A 363 29.59 28.56 1.38
CA TRP A 363 28.48 27.98 2.13
C TRP A 363 27.17 28.75 1.89
N PRO A 364 26.01 28.09 1.93
CA PRO A 364 24.72 28.77 1.88
C PRO A 364 24.53 29.66 3.12
N PRO A 365 23.65 30.68 3.05
CA PRO A 365 23.45 31.62 4.14
C PRO A 365 22.85 30.94 5.38
N ARG A 366 23.27 31.41 6.56
CA ARG A 366 22.81 30.95 7.88
C ARG A 366 21.39 31.43 8.15
N LYS A 367 20.70 30.82 9.13
CA LYS A 367 19.27 31.05 9.42
C LYS A 367 18.90 32.50 9.68
N ASP A 368 19.85 33.28 10.16
CA ASP A 368 19.78 34.72 10.41
C ASP A 368 19.94 35.60 9.16
N GLY A 369 20.23 35.01 7.99
CA GLY A 369 20.48 35.74 6.74
C GLY A 369 21.93 36.16 6.53
N THR A 370 22.87 35.73 7.40
CA THR A 370 24.29 36.06 7.25
C THR A 370 25.02 35.04 6.36
N TRP A 371 25.99 35.51 5.59
CA TRP A 371 26.89 34.65 4.83
C TRP A 371 28.07 34.26 5.72
N SER A 372 28.54 33.01 5.61
CA SER A 372 29.74 32.62 6.33
C SER A 372 30.96 33.18 5.61
N ASP A 373 31.72 34.04 6.29
CA ASP A 373 32.97 34.57 5.75
C ASP A 373 34.00 33.45 5.56
N VAL A 374 34.82 33.62 4.52
CA VAL A 374 35.87 32.69 4.09
C VAL A 374 36.99 32.54 5.15
N GLU A 375 37.05 33.41 6.17
CA GLU A 375 38.15 33.44 7.14
C GLU A 375 37.95 32.59 8.41
N ALA A 376 36.76 32.04 8.67
CA ALA A 376 36.50 31.34 9.95
C ALA A 376 36.92 29.86 9.98
N SER A 377 37.63 29.34 8.97
CA SER A 377 38.04 27.91 8.91
C SER A 377 39.55 27.66 9.07
N GLN A 378 40.37 28.68 9.38
CA GLN A 378 41.78 28.50 9.73
C GLN A 378 42.09 28.61 11.24
N ALA A 379 41.10 28.82 12.10
CA ALA A 379 41.28 28.90 13.55
C ALA A 379 40.71 27.67 14.29
N GLY A 380 40.99 26.47 13.77
CA GLY A 380 40.58 25.20 14.36
C GLY A 380 41.71 24.17 14.29
N GLY A 381 42.93 24.60 14.56
CA GLY A 381 44.08 23.76 14.86
C GLY A 381 44.70 24.28 16.14
N ASP A 382 44.91 23.35 17.07
CA ASP A 382 45.46 23.50 18.44
C ASP A 382 44.48 24.01 19.52
N GLU A 383 43.76 23.05 20.13
CA GLU A 383 44.02 22.61 21.51
C GLU A 383 43.44 21.21 21.79
#